data_AF-A0A2V9NZW5-F1
#
_entry.id   AF-A0A2V9NZW5-F1
#
_cell.length_a   1.000
_cell.length_b   1.000
_cell.length_c   1.000
_cell.angle_alpha   90.00
_cell.angle_beta   90.00
_cell.angle_gamma   90.00
#
_symmetry.space_group_name_H-M   'P 1'
#
loop_
_entity.id
_entity.type
_entity.pdbx_description
1 polymer ?
#
loop_
_entity_poly.entity_id
_entity_poly.type
_entity_poly.pdbx_seq_one_letter_code
_entity_poly.pdbx_strand_id
1 'polypeptide(L)' 'MRSRYAEVQSAARFPVKLPMHIKSQAGESNTESDNISANGVLFHHDVDMPIGSTINFTFSLPAEVVGADADV' A
#
# COMPACT_ATOMS: atom_id res chain seq x y z
N MET A 1 11.30 26.03 -3.49
CA MET A 1 10.04 25.83 -4.23
C MET A 1 9.27 24.68 -3.57
N ARG A 2 8.18 24.95 -2.84
CA ARG A 2 7.25 23.88 -2.49
C ARG A 2 6.52 23.50 -3.77
N SER A 3 6.61 22.22 -4.15
CA SER A 3 6.00 21.68 -5.36
C SER A 3 4.50 21.95 -5.34
N ARG A 4 3.92 22.46 -6.43
CA ARG A 4 2.46 22.72 -6.57
C ARG A 4 1.62 21.45 -6.34
N TYR A 5 2.24 20.28 -6.34
CA TYR A 5 1.62 18.99 -6.05
C TYR A 5 1.49 18.66 -4.56
N ALA A 6 2.21 19.38 -3.68
CA ALA A 6 2.11 19.14 -2.23
C ALA A 6 0.72 19.47 -1.67
N GLU A 7 -0.01 20.41 -2.30
CA GLU A 7 -1.38 20.75 -1.90
C GLU A 7 -2.42 19.68 -2.26
N VAL A 8 -2.10 18.72 -3.13
CA VAL A 8 -3.06 17.68 -3.56
C VAL A 8 -3.03 16.47 -2.62
N GLN A 9 -1.92 16.23 -1.91
CA GLN A 9 -1.84 15.14 -0.93
C GLN A 9 -2.45 15.56 0.40
N SER A 10 -3.65 15.06 0.67
CA SER A 10 -4.40 15.37 1.91
C SER A 10 -3.89 14.63 3.15
N ALA A 11 -2.95 13.69 3.01
CA ALA A 11 -2.36 12.95 4.13
C ALA A 11 -0.86 12.68 3.89
N ALA A 12 -0.08 12.66 4.96
CA ALA A 12 1.33 12.28 4.93
C ALA A 12 1.49 10.83 4.43
N ARG A 13 2.53 10.59 3.64
CA ARG A 13 2.89 9.26 3.15
C ARG A 13 4.15 8.78 3.85
N PHE A 14 4.10 7.60 4.43
CA PHE A 14 5.23 6.97 5.11
C PHE A 14 5.89 5.96 4.15
N PRO A 15 7.21 6.01 3.95
CA PRO A 15 7.94 5.11 3.06
C PRO A 15 8.16 3.75 3.72
N VAL A 16 7.07 3.05 4.03
CA VAL A 16 7.09 1.73 4.65
C VAL A 16 6.82 0.67 3.59
N LYS A 17 7.73 -0.31 3.55
CA LYS A 17 7.66 -1.50 2.73
C LYS A 17 7.05 -2.63 3.53
N LEU A 18 5.78 -2.92 3.28
CA LEU A 18 5.04 -3.99 3.95
C LEU A 18 4.61 -5.05 2.92
N PRO A 19 4.76 -6.34 3.23
CA PRO A 19 4.15 -7.40 2.45
C PRO A 19 2.63 -7.22 2.40
N MET A 20 2.09 -7.39 1.20
CA MET A 20 0.68 -7.22 0.91
C MET A 20 0.14 -8.41 0.13
N HIS A 21 -1.05 -8.86 0.49
CA HIS A 21 -1.86 -9.74 -0.33
C HIS A 21 -2.98 -8.94 -1.00
N ILE A 22 -3.08 -9.00 -2.32
CA ILE A 22 -4.10 -8.31 -3.13
C ILE A 22 -5.09 -9.32 -3.65
N LYS A 23 -6.39 -9.04 -3.45
CA LYS A 23 -7.50 -9.76 -4.07
C LYS A 23 -8.30 -8.81 -4.96
N SER A 24 -8.35 -9.12 -6.24
CA SER A 24 -9.05 -8.35 -7.27
C SER A 24 -9.90 -9.25 -8.17
N GLN A 25 -10.61 -8.65 -9.13
CA GLN A 25 -11.32 -9.41 -10.17
C GLN A 25 -10.37 -10.17 -11.12
N ALA A 26 -9.13 -9.70 -11.27
CA ALA A 26 -8.13 -10.35 -12.11
C ALA A 26 -7.44 -11.54 -11.42
N GLY A 27 -7.70 -11.75 -10.12
CA GLY A 27 -7.12 -12.81 -9.31
C GLY A 27 -6.47 -12.29 -8.03
N GLU A 28 -5.65 -13.16 -7.44
CA GLU A 28 -4.95 -12.93 -6.18
C GLU A 28 -3.44 -12.88 -6.42
N SER A 29 -2.74 -12.00 -5.70
CA SER A 29 -1.28 -11.87 -5.82
C SER A 29 -0.66 -11.34 -4.53
N ASN A 30 0.63 -11.61 -4.36
CA ASN A 30 1.44 -11.02 -3.29
C ASN A 30 2.32 -9.91 -3.88
N THR A 31 2.44 -8.80 -3.16
CA THR A 31 3.28 -7.66 -3.52
C THR A 31 3.80 -6.97 -2.25
N GLU A 32 4.46 -5.83 -2.41
CA GLU A 32 4.93 -4.98 -1.32
C GLU A 32 4.48 -3.53 -1.56
N SER A 33 4.12 -2.82 -0.49
CA SER A 33 3.89 -1.36 -0.59
C SER A 33 5.20 -0.62 -0.79
N ASP A 34 5.19 0.46 -1.56
CA ASP A 34 6.29 1.43 -1.54
C ASP A 34 6.09 2.48 -0.46
N ASN A 35 4.83 2.87 -0.24
CA ASN A 35 4.45 3.80 0.82
C ASN A 35 2.94 3.78 1.09
N ILE A 36 2.58 4.20 2.30
CA ILE A 36 1.21 4.14 2.82
C ILE A 36 0.82 5.50 3.41
N SER A 37 -0.46 5.85 3.29
CA SER A 37 -1.10 6.98 3.96
C SER A 37 -2.46 6.57 4.49
N ALA A 38 -3.08 7.42 5.31
CA ALA A 38 -4.45 7.21 5.76
C ALA A 38 -5.47 7.07 4.61
N ASN A 39 -5.16 7.62 3.43
CA ASN A 39 -6.08 7.68 2.29
C ASN A 39 -5.71 6.70 1.15
N GLY A 40 -4.68 5.87 1.33
CA GLY A 40 -4.32 4.88 0.32
C GLY A 40 -2.85 4.46 0.32
N VAL A 41 -2.58 3.46 -0.51
CA VAL A 41 -1.30 2.75 -0.64
C VAL A 41 -0.77 2.87 -2.06
N LEU A 42 0.56 2.93 -2.20
CA LEU A 42 1.26 2.78 -3.48
C LEU A 42 1.96 1.43 -3.49
N PHE A 43 1.80 0.66 -4.56
CA PHE A 43 2.46 -0.62 -4.80
C PHE A 43 2.60 -0.87 -6.31
N HIS A 44 3.46 -1.80 -6.69
CA HIS A 44 3.62 -2.23 -8.08
C HIS A 44 2.87 -3.54 -8.33
N HIS A 45 2.32 -3.68 -9.54
CA HIS A 45 1.64 -4.89 -9.97
C HIS A 45 1.79 -5.09 -11.48
N ASP A 46 2.01 -6.33 -11.91
CA ASP A 46 2.26 -6.67 -13.31
C ASP A 46 0.99 -6.93 -14.12
N VAL A 47 -0.17 -7.07 -13.44
CA VAL A 47 -1.46 -7.29 -14.08
C VAL A 47 -2.25 -5.98 -14.11
N ASP A 48 -2.84 -5.68 -15.26
CA ASP A 48 -3.67 -4.49 -15.44
C ASP A 48 -4.85 -4.50 -14.46
N MET A 49 -4.97 -3.41 -13.70
CA MET A 49 -6.13 -3.08 -12.89
C MET A 49 -6.75 -1.78 -13.40
N PRO A 50 -7.91 -1.85 -14.10
CA PRO A 50 -8.59 -0.68 -14.61
C PRO A 50 -8.89 0.36 -13.53
N ILE A 51 -8.90 1.64 -13.91
CA ILE A 51 -9.32 2.72 -13.01
C ILE A 51 -10.75 2.47 -12.55
N GLY A 52 -10.98 2.58 -11.25
CA GLY A 52 -12.29 2.31 -10.63
C GLY A 52 -12.50 0.86 -10.21
N SER A 53 -11.55 -0.04 -10.47
CA SER A 53 -11.59 -1.40 -9.93
C SER A 53 -11.52 -1.39 -8.40
N THR A 54 -12.43 -2.15 -7.77
CA THR A 54 -12.35 -2.44 -6.33
C THR A 54 -11.31 -3.52 -6.09
N ILE A 55 -10.40 -3.26 -5.15
CA ILE A 55 -9.44 -4.24 -4.65
C ILE A 55 -9.60 -4.37 -3.14
N ASN A 56 -9.37 -5.57 -2.62
CA ASN A 56 -9.12 -5.78 -1.21
C ASN A 56 -7.63 -6.05 -1.04
N PHE A 57 -7.00 -5.39 -0.08
CA PHE A 57 -5.62 -5.67 0.29
C PHE A 57 -5.52 -5.95 1.78
N THR A 58 -4.62 -6.86 2.13
CA THR A 58 -4.26 -7.16 3.52
C THR A 58 -2.77 -6.92 3.67
N PHE A 59 -2.40 -6.14 4.68
CA PHE A 59 -1.00 -6.02 5.10
C PHE A 59 -0.69 -7.13 6.09
N SER A 60 0.46 -7.76 5.92
CA SER A 60 1.12 -8.44 7.04
C SER A 60 1.95 -7.40 7.77
N LEU A 61 1.85 -7.35 9.10
CA LEU A 61 2.66 -6.47 9.93
C LEU A 61 3.75 -7.30 10.62
N PRO A 62 4.98 -7.31 10.08
CA PRO A 62 6.08 -8.03 10.69
C PRO A 62 6.38 -7.46 12.07
N ALA A 63 6.69 -8.34 13.01
CA ALA A 63 7.04 -8.02 14.39
C ALA A 63 8.09 -6.89 14.48
N GLU A 64 9.10 -6.95 13.62
CA GLU A 64 10.20 -5.97 13.50
C GLU A 64 9.74 -4.57 13.06
N VAL A 65 8.65 -4.46 12.29
CA VAL A 65 8.10 -3.17 11.84
C VAL A 65 7.24 -2.54 12.92
N VAL A 66 6.49 -3.35 13.68
CA VAL A 66 5.60 -2.86 14.74
C VAL A 66 6.25 -2.85 16.13
N GLY A 67 7.47 -3.34 16.26
CA GLY A 67 8.20 -3.45 17.53
C GLY A 67 7.59 -4.46 18.50
N ALA A 68 6.98 -5.53 17.99
CA ALA A 68 6.33 -6.58 18.77
C ALA A 68 7.19 -7.86 18.85
N ASP A 69 6.85 -8.77 19.76
CA ASP A 69 7.54 -10.06 19.91
C ASP A 69 7.16 -11.09 18.82
N ALA A 70 6.03 -10.88 18.14
CA ALA A 70 5.51 -11.72 17.07
C ALA A 70 4.71 -10.89 16.06
N ASP A 71 4.47 -11.45 14.87
CA ASP A 71 3.68 -10.82 13.80
C ASP A 71 2.20 -10.64 14.23
N VAL A 72 1.54 -9.62 13.66
CA VAL A 72 0.15 -9.23 13.98
C VAL A 72 -0.75 -9.29 12.74
#